data_AF-A0A2S8G1K4-F1
#
_entry.id   AF-A0A2S8G1K4-F1
#
_cell.length_a   1.000
_cell.length_b   1.000
_cell.length_c   1.000
_cell.angle_alpha   90.00
_cell.angle_beta   90.00
_cell.angle_gamma   90.00
#
_symmetry.space_group_name_H-M   'P 1'
#
loop_
_entity.id
_entity.type
_entity.pdbx_description
1 polymer ?
#
loop_
_entity_poly.entity_id
_entity_poly.type
_entity_poly.pdbx_seq_one_letter_code
_entity_poly.pdbx_strand_id
1 'polypeptide(L)'
;MILIFSRLPQMVMYVFPYLLEITQCRGRRMATRKSSGAKSKQTPSAEASAIHFPIRGGVDGAQELRTVLLSRLETSKLQDLEIDCSQAEHLDAAILQVLCAGALSWKAHSKEILLKGITPSFQDQLARTGADEYLQVRS
;
A
#
# COMPACT_ATOMS: atom_id res chain seq x y z
N MET A 1 -9.45 -20.14 -46.41
CA MET A 1 -9.64 -21.05 -45.26
C MET A 1 -8.22 -21.45 -44.84
N ILE A 2 -7.57 -20.86 -43.84
CA ILE A 2 -7.97 -20.59 -42.45
C ILE A 2 -7.50 -19.17 -42.04
N LEU A 3 -8.37 -18.46 -41.32
CA LEU A 3 -8.10 -17.19 -40.65
C LEU A 3 -7.61 -17.48 -39.23
N ILE A 4 -6.37 -17.13 -38.90
CA ILE A 4 -5.82 -17.25 -37.54
C ILE A 4 -6.15 -15.94 -36.79
N PHE A 5 -7.40 -15.86 -36.31
CA PHE A 5 -7.81 -14.97 -35.21
C PHE A 5 -7.91 -15.82 -33.94
N SER A 6 -6.78 -16.15 -33.34
CA SER A 6 -6.73 -16.89 -32.07
C SER A 6 -6.01 -16.06 -31.01
N ARG A 7 -6.82 -15.33 -30.24
CA ARG A 7 -6.67 -14.97 -28.80
C ARG A 7 -5.28 -14.44 -28.39
N LEU A 8 -5.06 -13.15 -28.18
CA LEU A 8 -5.72 -12.31 -27.16
C LEU A 8 -5.40 -10.81 -27.43
N PRO A 9 -6.38 -10.01 -27.88
CA PRO A 9 -6.28 -8.55 -27.93
C PRO A 9 -6.95 -7.95 -26.69
N GLN A 10 -6.50 -8.30 -25.47
CA GLN A 10 -7.15 -7.83 -24.23
C GLN A 10 -6.21 -7.34 -23.13
N MET A 11 -4.90 -7.65 -23.19
CA MET A 11 -3.99 -7.25 -22.11
C MET A 11 -3.45 -5.82 -22.23
N VAL A 12 -3.59 -5.17 -23.40
CA VAL A 12 -3.07 -3.81 -23.63
C VAL A 12 -4.06 -2.72 -23.21
N MET A 13 -5.33 -3.05 -22.99
CA MET A 13 -6.35 -2.03 -22.66
C MET A 13 -6.31 -1.57 -21.19
N TYR A 14 -5.68 -2.31 -20.29
CA TYR A 14 -5.71 -2.02 -18.84
C TYR A 14 -4.49 -1.26 -18.29
N VAL A 15 -3.44 -1.05 -19.10
CA VAL A 15 -2.19 -0.41 -18.62
C VAL A 15 -2.14 1.09 -18.92
N PHE A 16 -2.99 1.60 -19.82
CA PHE A 16 -2.86 2.96 -20.33
C PHE A 16 -3.42 4.13 -19.47
N PRO A 17 -4.41 3.99 -18.55
CA PRO A 17 -4.93 5.16 -17.85
C PRO A 17 -4.05 5.67 -16.69
N TYR A 18 -3.15 4.84 -16.12
CA TYR A 18 -2.37 5.23 -14.93
C TYR A 18 -1.09 6.01 -15.23
N LEU A 19 -0.60 6.04 -16.48
CA LEU A 19 0.63 6.76 -16.83
C LEU A 19 0.41 8.27 -17.07
N LEU A 20 -0.82 8.71 -17.32
CA LEU A 20 -1.11 10.08 -17.73
C LEU A 20 -1.35 11.06 -16.58
N GLU A 21 -1.57 10.59 -15.34
CA GLU A 21 -1.84 11.48 -14.20
C GLU A 21 -0.60 12.01 -13.48
N ILE A 22 0.58 11.41 -13.67
CA ILE A 22 1.81 11.82 -12.95
C ILE A 22 2.41 13.12 -13.52
N THR A 23 2.03 13.55 -14.72
CA THR A 23 2.72 14.64 -15.42
C THR A 23 2.27 16.05 -15.05
N GLN A 24 1.19 16.25 -14.28
CA GLN A 24 0.67 17.60 -13.99
C GLN A 24 0.91 18.15 -12.58
N CYS A 25 1.51 17.38 -11.67
CA CYS A 25 1.77 17.87 -10.30
C CYS A 25 3.06 18.69 -10.14
N ARG A 26 3.88 18.87 -11.19
CA ARG A 26 5.19 19.56 -11.09
C ARG A 26 5.16 21.08 -11.29
N GLY A 27 3.97 21.69 -11.35
CA GLY A 27 3.79 23.09 -11.78
C GLY A 27 3.36 24.13 -10.75
N ARG A 28 3.13 23.82 -9.46
CA ARG A 28 2.63 24.83 -8.49
C ARG A 28 3.57 25.04 -7.31
N ARG A 29 4.50 25.97 -7.49
CA ARG A 29 5.26 26.57 -6.37
C ARG A 29 4.35 27.50 -5.56
N MET A 30 4.52 27.39 -4.24
CA MET A 30 4.45 28.44 -3.21
C MET A 30 3.18 29.30 -3.08
N ALA A 31 2.46 29.06 -1.98
CA ALA A 31 1.88 30.12 -1.17
C ALA A 31 2.11 29.80 0.31
N THR A 32 3.11 30.47 0.89
CA THR A 32 3.31 30.58 2.34
C THR A 32 2.22 31.48 2.92
N ARG A 33 1.41 30.99 3.87
CA ARG A 33 0.75 31.87 4.83
C ARG A 33 0.54 31.22 6.19
N LYS A 34 1.10 31.90 7.19
CA LYS A 34 0.88 31.80 8.63
C LYS A 34 -0.61 31.65 8.99
N SER A 35 -0.93 30.84 10.00
CA SER A 35 -1.48 31.32 11.30
C SER A 35 -2.17 30.22 12.11
N SER A 36 -1.92 30.28 13.42
CA SER A 36 -2.89 30.03 14.50
C SER A 36 -3.51 28.65 14.69
N GLY A 37 -3.02 28.01 15.76
CA GLY A 37 -3.78 27.30 16.78
C GLY A 37 -5.22 26.91 16.49
N ALA A 38 -5.42 25.62 16.23
CA ALA A 38 -6.65 24.94 16.54
C ALA A 38 -6.30 23.55 17.09
N LYS A 39 -6.49 23.40 18.40
CA LYS A 39 -6.41 22.13 19.13
C LYS A 39 -7.63 21.29 18.71
N SER A 40 -7.52 20.57 17.60
CA SER A 40 -8.58 19.69 17.11
C SER A 40 -8.61 18.41 17.92
N LYS A 41 -9.78 18.18 18.52
CA LYS A 41 -10.19 16.98 19.24
C LYS A 41 -9.85 15.74 18.41
N GLN A 42 -9.08 14.83 19.01
CA GLN A 42 -8.98 13.45 18.56
C GLN A 42 -10.40 12.87 18.50
N THR A 43 -10.86 12.56 17.29
CA THR A 43 -11.94 11.61 17.07
C THR A 43 -11.29 10.22 17.09
N PRO A 44 -11.52 9.38 18.10
CA PRO A 44 -11.08 7.99 18.06
C PRO A 44 -11.89 7.28 16.96
N SER A 45 -11.18 6.85 15.92
CA SER A 45 -11.74 6.06 14.83
C SER A 45 -12.23 4.74 15.39
N ALA A 46 -13.49 4.40 15.08
CA ALA A 46 -14.20 3.22 15.52
C ALA A 46 -13.40 1.93 15.27
N GLU A 47 -13.42 1.03 16.25
CA GLU A 47 -12.87 -0.34 16.29
C GLU A 47 -12.30 -0.87 14.95
N ALA A 48 -11.01 -0.60 14.72
CA ALA A 48 -10.24 -1.34 13.75
C ALA A 48 -10.07 -2.77 14.28
N SER A 49 -10.59 -3.78 13.58
CA SER A 49 -10.23 -5.18 13.84
C SER A 49 -8.77 -5.37 13.46
N ALA A 50 -7.87 -5.03 14.38
CA ALA A 50 -6.44 -5.20 14.22
C ALA A 50 -6.12 -6.70 14.11
N ILE A 51 -5.85 -7.16 12.89
CA ILE A 51 -5.38 -8.52 12.63
C ILE A 51 -3.88 -8.41 12.46
N HIS A 52 -3.14 -8.89 13.45
CA HIS A 52 -1.69 -8.87 13.45
C HIS A 52 -1.13 -9.97 12.54
N PHE A 53 -0.37 -9.57 11.52
CA PHE A 53 0.40 -10.51 10.69
C PHE A 53 1.90 -10.18 10.79
N PRO A 54 2.76 -11.12 11.24
CA PRO A 54 4.20 -10.89 11.29
C PRO A 54 4.83 -11.07 9.91
N ILE A 55 5.63 -10.11 9.47
CA ILE A 55 6.40 -10.25 8.22
C ILE A 55 7.59 -11.18 8.45
N ARG A 56 7.62 -12.27 7.68
CA ARG A 56 8.82 -13.10 7.50
C ARG A 56 9.57 -12.62 6.25
N GLY A 57 10.89 -12.53 6.33
CA GLY A 57 11.75 -12.13 5.20
C GLY A 57 11.74 -13.14 4.05
N GLY A 58 12.25 -12.71 2.88
CA GLY A 58 12.46 -13.57 1.71
C GLY A 58 11.23 -13.78 0.81
N VAL A 59 11.42 -14.56 -0.25
CA VAL A 59 10.42 -14.82 -1.30
C VAL A 59 9.19 -15.55 -0.76
N ASP A 60 9.39 -16.55 0.10
CA ASP A 60 8.30 -17.31 0.72
C ASP A 60 7.44 -16.40 1.60
N GLY A 61 8.06 -15.49 2.36
CA GLY A 61 7.36 -14.50 3.17
C GLY A 61 6.55 -13.51 2.34
N ALA A 62 7.08 -13.07 1.18
CA ALA A 62 6.33 -12.24 0.25
C ALA A 62 5.10 -12.97 -0.32
N GLN A 63 5.23 -14.27 -0.62
CA GLN A 63 4.14 -15.07 -1.15
C GLN A 63 3.07 -15.40 -0.10
N GLU A 64 3.48 -15.67 1.14
CA GLU A 64 2.58 -15.83 2.28
C GLU A 64 1.78 -14.54 2.52
N LEU A 65 2.48 -13.40 2.58
CA LEU A 65 1.86 -12.08 2.73
C LEU A 65 0.85 -11.80 1.60
N ARG A 66 1.22 -12.09 0.35
CA ARG A 66 0.32 -11.91 -0.80
C ARG A 66 -0.95 -12.76 -0.66
N THR A 67 -0.79 -14.02 -0.25
CA THR A 67 -1.91 -14.95 -0.08
C THR A 67 -2.86 -14.46 1.00
N VAL A 68 -2.32 -13.99 2.13
CA VAL A 68 -3.11 -13.41 3.22
C VAL A 68 -3.86 -12.17 2.74
N LEU A 69 -3.20 -11.24 2.06
CA LEU A 69 -3.84 -10.02 1.55
C LEU A 69 -4.99 -10.33 0.58
N LEU A 70 -4.77 -11.24 -0.38
CA LEU A 70 -5.81 -11.64 -1.33
C LEU A 70 -7.00 -12.31 -0.65
N SER A 71 -6.74 -13.24 0.28
CA SER A 71 -7.81 -13.93 1.03
C SER A 71 -8.71 -12.95 1.80
N ARG A 72 -8.17 -11.80 2.21
CA ARG A 72 -8.90 -10.76 2.94
C ARG A 72 -9.70 -9.86 2.01
N LEU A 73 -9.17 -9.54 0.83
CA LEU A 73 -9.91 -8.79 -0.19
C LEU A 73 -11.17 -9.52 -0.65
N GLU A 74 -11.16 -10.85 -0.65
CA GLU A 74 -12.33 -11.67 -0.99
C GLU A 74 -13.41 -11.66 0.12
N THR A 75 -13.10 -11.18 1.32
CA THR A 75 -14.09 -11.10 2.40
C THR A 75 -15.05 -9.92 2.20
N SER A 76 -16.35 -10.15 2.41
CA SER A 76 -17.39 -9.13 2.24
C SER A 76 -17.29 -7.96 3.22
N LYS A 77 -16.46 -8.06 4.26
CA LYS A 77 -16.25 -7.03 5.28
C LYS A 77 -14.76 -6.74 5.45
N LEU A 78 -14.17 -6.11 4.44
CA LEU A 78 -12.79 -5.64 4.50
C LEU A 78 -12.63 -4.60 5.62
N GLN A 79 -11.57 -4.74 6.41
CA GLN A 79 -11.24 -3.87 7.53
C GLN A 79 -9.81 -3.35 7.37
N ASP A 80 -9.45 -2.34 8.16
CA ASP A 80 -8.07 -1.87 8.23
C ASP A 80 -7.17 -3.01 8.73
N LEU A 81 -5.97 -3.08 8.18
CA LEU A 81 -5.03 -4.18 8.43
C LEU A 81 -3.80 -3.64 9.17
N GLU A 82 -3.39 -4.27 10.26
CA GLU A 82 -2.15 -3.93 10.96
C GLU A 82 -1.11 -5.04 10.75
N ILE A 83 0.03 -4.70 10.16
CA ILE A 83 1.11 -5.64 9.87
C ILE A 83 2.26 -5.37 10.83
N ASP A 84 2.63 -6.39 11.60
CA ASP A 84 3.73 -6.31 12.56
C ASP A 84 5.05 -6.61 11.83
N CYS A 85 5.91 -5.61 11.80
CA CYS A 85 7.21 -5.63 11.16
C CYS A 85 8.34 -5.76 12.17
N SER A 86 8.05 -5.93 13.46
CA SER A 86 9.07 -5.99 14.53
C SER A 86 10.07 -7.14 14.37
N GLN A 87 9.68 -8.21 13.69
CA GLN A 87 10.54 -9.36 13.39
C GLN A 87 11.16 -9.32 11.99
N ALA A 88 10.85 -8.30 11.19
CA ALA A 88 11.42 -8.15 9.86
C ALA A 88 12.84 -7.57 9.96
N GLU A 89 13.85 -8.43 9.88
CA GLU A 89 15.25 -7.97 9.86
C GLU A 89 15.55 -7.14 8.61
N HIS A 90 15.00 -7.55 7.45
CA HIS A 90 15.20 -6.89 6.16
C HIS A 90 13.91 -6.93 5.34
N LEU A 91 13.61 -5.83 4.65
CA LEU A 91 12.57 -5.82 3.63
C LEU A 91 13.18 -6.15 2.27
N ASP A 92 12.82 -7.31 1.75
CA ASP A 92 13.08 -7.64 0.36
C ASP A 92 12.19 -6.76 -0.55
N ALA A 93 12.69 -6.43 -1.73
CA ALA A 93 11.92 -5.76 -2.77
C ALA A 93 10.62 -6.52 -3.09
N ALA A 94 10.64 -7.86 -2.99
CA ALA A 94 9.45 -8.68 -3.16
C ALA A 94 8.36 -8.38 -2.10
N ILE A 95 8.73 -8.28 -0.83
CA ILE A 95 7.80 -7.94 0.26
C ILE A 95 7.27 -6.52 0.06
N LEU A 96 8.15 -5.58 -0.28
CA LEU A 96 7.76 -4.20 -0.54
C LEU A 96 6.72 -4.08 -1.66
N GLN A 97 6.94 -4.78 -2.77
CA GLN A 97 6.00 -4.80 -3.89
C GLN A 97 4.64 -5.35 -3.48
N VAL A 98 4.62 -6.42 -2.68
CA VAL A 98 3.37 -7.00 -2.17
C VAL A 98 2.65 -6.03 -1.22
N LEU A 99 3.38 -5.37 -0.32
CA LEU A 99 2.82 -4.35 0.58
C LEU A 99 2.23 -3.17 -0.19
N CYS A 100 2.94 -2.64 -1.18
CA CYS A 100 2.45 -1.53 -2.00
C CYS A 100 1.21 -1.93 -2.81
N ALA A 101 1.24 -3.10 -3.45
CA ALA A 101 0.08 -3.61 -4.19
C ALA A 101 -1.14 -3.80 -3.26
N GLY A 102 -0.92 -4.38 -2.08
CA GLY A 102 -1.95 -4.52 -1.06
C GLY A 102 -2.51 -3.17 -0.60
N ALA A 103 -1.65 -2.20 -0.31
CA ALA A 103 -2.06 -0.87 0.14
C ALA A 103 -2.93 -0.15 -0.89
N LEU A 104 -2.59 -0.25 -2.17
CA LEU A 104 -3.41 0.28 -3.27
C LEU A 104 -4.79 -0.40 -3.32
N SER A 105 -4.84 -1.73 -3.19
CA SER A 105 -6.11 -2.46 -3.12
C SER A 105 -6.95 -2.04 -1.91
N TRP A 106 -6.36 -1.94 -0.72
CA TRP A 106 -7.07 -1.48 0.49
C TRP A 106 -7.63 -0.07 0.34
N LYS A 107 -6.82 0.84 -0.22
CA LYS A 107 -7.22 2.23 -0.47
C LYS A 107 -8.42 2.32 -1.42
N ALA A 108 -8.50 1.44 -2.42
CA ALA A 108 -9.67 1.37 -3.32
C ALA A 108 -10.98 1.03 -2.57
N HIS A 109 -10.88 0.38 -1.41
CA HIS A 109 -12.00 0.08 -0.53
C HIS A 109 -12.14 1.07 0.65
N SER A 110 -11.44 2.21 0.62
CA SER A 110 -11.38 3.18 1.72
C SER A 110 -10.92 2.53 3.04
N LYS A 111 -10.00 1.59 2.93
CA LYS A 111 -9.32 0.91 4.05
C LYS A 111 -7.83 1.18 4.00
N GLU A 112 -7.18 0.99 5.13
CA GLU A 112 -5.76 1.32 5.29
C GLU A 112 -4.97 0.11 5.76
N ILE A 113 -3.71 0.04 5.31
CA ILE A 113 -2.71 -0.89 5.86
C ILE A 113 -1.78 -0.08 6.74
N LEU A 114 -1.72 -0.48 8.00
CA LEU A 114 -0.90 0.10 9.05
C LEU A 114 0.31 -0.81 9.26
N LEU A 115 1.50 -0.22 9.18
CA LEU A 115 2.74 -0.92 9.49
C LEU A 115 3.20 -0.52 10.88
N LYS A 116 3.47 -1.53 11.73
CA LYS A 116 3.91 -1.36 13.12
C LYS A 116 5.27 -2.01 13.33
N GLY A 117 6.07 -1.48 14.26
CA GLY A 117 7.37 -2.08 14.60
C GLY A 117 8.41 -1.98 13.48
N ILE A 118 8.29 -0.94 12.65
CA ILE A 118 9.21 -0.69 11.54
C ILE A 118 10.57 -0.26 12.08
N THR A 119 11.64 -0.91 11.61
CA THR A 119 13.01 -0.50 11.93
C THR A 119 13.40 0.77 11.13
N PRO A 120 14.37 1.58 11.59
CA PRO A 120 14.82 2.77 10.84
C PRO A 120 15.25 2.46 9.40
N SER A 121 15.91 1.31 9.20
CA SER A 121 16.29 0.82 7.86
C SER A 121 15.08 0.62 6.94
N PHE A 122 13.99 0.06 7.49
CA PHE A 122 12.74 -0.13 6.75
C PHE A 122 12.06 1.23 6.47
N GLN A 123 12.04 2.15 7.43
CA GLN A 123 11.54 3.52 7.17
C GLN A 123 12.28 4.20 6.01
N ASP A 124 13.62 4.08 5.95
CA ASP A 124 14.41 4.61 4.85
C ASP A 124 14.08 3.93 3.51
N GLN A 125 13.83 2.62 3.51
CA GLN A 125 13.41 1.89 2.30
C GLN A 125 12.03 2.33 1.80
N LEU A 126 11.08 2.57 2.70
CA LEU A 126 9.76 3.11 2.36
C LEU A 126 9.89 4.50 1.73
N ALA A 127 10.64 5.40 2.37
CA ALA A 127 10.86 6.76 1.89
C ALA A 127 11.56 6.79 0.51
N ARG A 128 12.55 5.91 0.28
CA ARG A 128 13.24 5.81 -1.01
C ARG A 128 12.33 5.36 -2.15
N THR A 129 11.31 4.57 -1.84
CA THR A 129 10.37 4.03 -2.83
C THR A 129 9.09 4.86 -2.95
N GLY A 130 8.89 5.85 -2.09
CA GLY A 130 7.64 6.61 -1.97
C GLY A 130 6.48 5.78 -1.43
N ALA A 131 6.77 4.61 -0.85
CA ALA A 131 5.76 3.68 -0.36
C ALA A 131 5.08 4.20 0.92
N ASP A 132 5.70 5.15 1.61
CA ASP A 132 5.17 5.88 2.76
C ASP A 132 3.94 6.74 2.41
N GLU A 133 3.76 7.12 1.14
CA GLU A 133 2.55 7.82 0.68
C GLU A 133 1.29 6.93 0.66
N TYR A 134 1.49 5.61 0.63
CA TYR A 134 0.43 4.61 0.49
C TYR A 134 0.26 3.75 1.75
N LEU A 135 1.33 3.57 2.52
CA LEU A 135 1.37 2.78 3.74
C LEU A 135 1.37 3.70 4.95
N GLN A 136 0.38 3.58 5.83
CA GLN A 136 0.39 4.33 7.08
C GLN A 136 1.40 3.69 8.04
N VAL A 137 2.51 4.37 8.24
CA VAL A 137 3.53 3.96 9.23
C VAL A 137 3.14 4.51 10.59
N ARG A 138 2.96 3.63 11.59
CA ARG A 138 2.82 4.03 12.99
C ARG A 138 4.03 3.51 13.78
N SER A 139 4.88 4.44 14.20
CA SER A 139 6.03 4.22 15.11
C SER A 139 5.57 4.07 16.56
#